data_AF-A0A958UQI2-F1
#
_entry.id   AF-A0A958UQI2-F1
#
_cell.length_a   1.000
_cell.length_b   1.000
_cell.length_c   1.000
_cell.angle_alpha   90.00
_cell.angle_beta   90.00
_cell.angle_gamma   90.00
#
_symmetry.space_group_name_H-M   'P 1'
#
loop_
_entity.id
_entity.type
_entity.pdbx_description
1 polymer ?
#
loop_
_entity_poly.entity_id
_entity_poly.type
_entity_poly.pdbx_seq_one_letter_code
_entity_poly.pdbx_strand_id
1 'polypeptide(L)'
;NDFHAPGSVTVVVIPDIKNNNAFDIFQPRLSTAKRNEIQNYINELNTFFVSAEIINPDYEEVEVTLGVKFNTGFDENFYTKQIEEDIKKYLSPWAYSETSILNFGVAFHKNKLISYLENQPYVDFLDDVSVKHRTSETSAYIEKTNVIPSSPKAILVSAKKHFITAVQSKCSGQTPKKPTVCLP
;
A
#
# COMPACT_ATOMS: atom_id res chain seq x y z
N ASN A 1 20.59 14.13 -3.95
CA ASN A 1 19.16 14.39 -3.67
C ASN A 1 18.74 15.82 -4.02
N ASP A 2 19.41 16.48 -4.97
CA ASP A 2 18.97 17.79 -5.44
C ASP A 2 18.22 17.60 -6.76
N PHE A 3 16.95 17.99 -6.80
CA PHE A 3 16.10 17.94 -7.99
C PHE A 3 16.14 19.26 -8.77
N HIS A 4 17.05 20.16 -8.40
CA HIS A 4 17.21 21.47 -9.03
C HIS A 4 18.51 21.50 -9.84
N ALA A 5 18.40 21.16 -11.12
CA ALA A 5 19.49 21.30 -12.08
C ALA A 5 18.94 21.85 -13.40
N PRO A 6 19.20 23.13 -13.75
CA PRO A 6 18.73 23.71 -15.00
C PRO A 6 19.17 22.88 -16.22
N GLY A 7 18.25 22.64 -17.14
CA GLY A 7 18.51 21.82 -18.34
C GLY A 7 18.52 20.31 -18.10
N SER A 8 18.45 19.83 -16.86
CA SER A 8 18.27 18.41 -16.55
C SER A 8 16.80 18.11 -16.30
N VAL A 9 16.23 17.19 -17.08
CA VAL A 9 14.82 16.79 -16.98
C VAL A 9 14.75 15.29 -16.69
N THR A 10 14.16 14.91 -15.57
CA THR A 10 13.90 13.51 -15.26
C THR A 10 12.49 13.14 -15.69
N VAL A 11 12.37 12.12 -16.53
CA VAL A 11 11.08 11.55 -16.92
C VAL A 11 10.95 10.17 -16.29
N VAL A 12 9.96 10.03 -15.42
CA VAL A 12 9.63 8.73 -14.81
C VAL A 12 8.68 7.99 -15.73
N VAL A 13 9.07 6.79 -16.14
CA VAL A 13 8.29 5.95 -17.05
C VAL A 13 7.71 4.74 -16.32
N ILE A 14 6.43 4.49 -16.53
CA ILE A 14 5.69 3.37 -15.95
C ILE A 14 5.14 2.56 -17.12
N PRO A 15 5.44 1.25 -17.22
CA PRO A 15 4.90 0.44 -18.30
C PRO A 15 3.40 0.24 -18.12
N ASP A 16 2.69 0.00 -19.23
CA ASP A 16 1.31 -0.42 -19.15
C ASP A 16 1.22 -1.82 -18.52
N ILE A 17 0.56 -1.87 -17.37
CA ILE A 17 0.32 -3.07 -16.56
C ILE A 17 -0.86 -3.90 -17.08
N LYS A 18 -1.69 -3.37 -17.99
CA LYS A 18 -2.91 -4.03 -18.47
C LYS A 18 -2.66 -5.28 -19.30
N ASN A 19 -1.49 -5.37 -19.96
CA ASN A 19 -1.26 -6.38 -20.99
C ASN A 19 0.15 -7.00 -20.94
N ASN A 20 0.88 -6.78 -19.85
CA ASN A 20 2.23 -7.30 -19.67
C ASN A 20 2.30 -8.30 -18.52
N ASN A 21 2.96 -9.44 -18.74
CA ASN A 21 3.45 -10.34 -17.70
C ASN A 21 4.57 -9.64 -16.90
N ALA A 22 4.22 -8.58 -16.18
CA ALA A 22 5.13 -7.95 -15.24
C ALA A 22 5.46 -8.98 -14.14
N PHE A 23 6.76 -9.17 -13.88
CA PHE A 23 7.23 -10.06 -12.81
C PHE A 23 6.67 -9.65 -11.44
N ASP A 24 6.41 -8.35 -11.25
CA ASP A 24 5.77 -7.80 -10.07
C ASP A 24 4.72 -6.75 -10.48
N ILE A 25 3.44 -7.07 -10.28
CA ILE A 25 2.31 -6.19 -10.63
C ILE A 25 2.21 -4.96 -9.71
N PHE A 26 2.77 -5.03 -8.49
CA PHE A 26 2.78 -3.90 -7.57
C PHE A 26 3.91 -2.93 -7.91
N GLN A 27 5.00 -3.44 -8.50
CA GLN A 27 6.19 -2.67 -8.84
C GLN A 27 6.53 -2.76 -10.34
N PRO A 28 5.68 -2.24 -11.23
CA PRO A 28 5.92 -2.32 -12.66
C PRO A 28 7.18 -1.54 -13.08
N ARG A 29 8.11 -2.20 -13.79
CA ARG A 29 9.40 -1.59 -14.20
C ARG A 29 9.68 -1.88 -15.68
N LEU A 30 10.28 -0.90 -16.35
CA LEU A 30 10.84 -1.10 -17.69
C LEU A 30 12.27 -1.62 -17.63
N SER A 31 12.64 -2.42 -18.64
CA SER A 31 14.02 -2.89 -18.79
C SER A 31 14.97 -1.74 -19.11
N THR A 32 16.24 -1.89 -18.76
CA THR A 32 17.27 -0.88 -19.09
C THR A 32 17.36 -0.62 -20.59
N ALA A 33 17.23 -1.66 -21.43
CA ALA A 33 17.25 -1.49 -22.88
C ALA A 33 16.11 -0.59 -23.39
N LYS A 34 14.87 -0.81 -22.93
CA LYS A 34 13.72 0.01 -23.35
C LYS A 34 13.82 1.43 -22.82
N ARG A 35 14.32 1.63 -21.59
CA ARG A 35 14.57 2.99 -21.06
C ARG A 35 15.61 3.74 -21.88
N ASN A 36 16.70 3.09 -22.28
CA ASN A 36 17.73 3.71 -23.12
C ASN A 36 17.18 4.07 -24.51
N GLU A 37 16.35 3.20 -25.11
CA GLU A 37 15.67 3.47 -26.37
C GLU A 37 14.77 4.72 -26.28
N ILE A 38 13.94 4.80 -25.23
CA ILE A 38 13.07 5.96 -24.97
C ILE A 38 13.93 7.21 -24.72
N GLN A 39 15.02 7.08 -23.95
CA GLN A 39 15.91 8.18 -23.64
C GLN A 39 16.58 8.77 -24.88
N ASN A 40 17.09 7.91 -25.76
CA ASN A 40 17.70 8.34 -27.01
C ASN A 40 16.67 9.06 -27.89
N TYR A 41 15.49 8.45 -28.06
CA TYR A 41 14.40 9.03 -28.84
C TYR A 41 13.96 10.41 -28.32
N ILE A 42 13.76 10.57 -27.02
CA ILE A 42 13.35 11.87 -26.44
C ILE A 42 14.47 12.91 -26.60
N ASN A 43 15.73 12.53 -26.40
CA ASN A 43 16.85 13.45 -26.54
C ASN A 43 17.12 13.89 -27.99
N GLU A 44 16.74 13.10 -29.00
CA GLU A 44 16.74 13.52 -30.40
C GLU A 44 15.75 14.67 -30.68
N LEU A 45 14.70 14.79 -29.87
CA LEU A 45 13.67 15.83 -30.00
C LEU A 45 13.96 17.08 -29.14
N ASN A 46 14.95 17.01 -28.26
CA ASN A 46 15.29 18.07 -27.32
C ASN A 46 16.20 19.14 -27.95
N THR A 47 16.17 20.34 -27.36
CA THR A 47 17.17 21.37 -27.67
C THR A 47 18.52 21.04 -27.04
N PHE A 48 19.61 21.64 -27.53
CA PHE A 48 20.96 21.45 -27.00
C PHE A 48 21.11 21.77 -25.49
N PHE A 49 20.21 22.56 -24.92
CA PHE A 49 20.24 22.97 -23.51
C PHE A 49 19.48 22.02 -22.58
N VAL A 50 18.83 20.98 -23.11
CA VAL A 50 18.00 20.05 -22.33
C VAL A 50 18.50 18.62 -22.50
N SER A 51 18.77 17.96 -21.38
CA SER A 51 19.08 16.54 -21.32
C SER A 51 18.00 15.84 -20.50
N ALA A 52 17.26 14.93 -21.14
CA ALA A 52 16.27 14.09 -20.49
C ALA A 52 16.90 12.78 -20.01
N GLU A 53 16.65 12.42 -18.75
CA GLU A 53 17.00 11.13 -18.15
C GLU A 53 15.72 10.32 -17.92
N ILE A 54 15.72 9.06 -18.37
CA ILE A 54 14.56 8.17 -18.25
C ILE A 54 14.78 7.17 -17.13
N ILE A 55 13.98 7.29 -16.08
CA ILE A 55 14.12 6.45 -14.88
C ILE A 55 12.87 5.62 -14.61
N ASN A 56 13.06 4.51 -13.90
CA ASN A 56 11.93 3.82 -13.25
C ASN A 56 11.62 4.57 -11.94
N PRO A 57 10.37 4.53 -11.47
CA PRO A 57 10.06 5.05 -10.15
C PRO A 57 10.72 4.22 -9.04
N ASP A 58 10.92 4.87 -7.89
CA ASP A 58 11.26 4.17 -6.66
C ASP A 58 9.98 3.65 -6.01
N TYR A 59 9.93 2.36 -5.68
CA TYR A 59 8.77 1.79 -5.00
C TYR A 59 9.08 1.62 -3.52
N GLU A 60 8.22 2.17 -2.66
CA GLU A 60 8.36 2.11 -1.22
C GLU A 60 7.21 1.26 -0.64
N GLU A 61 7.55 0.20 0.08
CA GLU A 61 6.57 -0.78 0.56
C GLU A 61 5.90 -0.30 1.85
N VAL A 62 4.59 -0.49 1.91
CA VAL A 62 3.77 -0.32 3.10
C VAL A 62 3.29 -1.69 3.55
N GLU A 63 3.77 -2.16 4.69
CA GLU A 63 3.29 -3.35 5.38
C GLU A 63 2.25 -2.96 6.42
N VAL A 64 1.20 -3.76 6.54
CA VAL A 64 0.14 -3.57 7.52
C VAL A 64 0.07 -4.81 8.39
N THR A 65 0.01 -4.60 9.69
CA THR A 65 -0.29 -5.62 10.69
C THR A 65 -1.54 -5.20 11.43
N LEU A 66 -2.51 -6.10 11.59
CA LEU A 66 -3.72 -5.80 12.35
C LEU A 66 -4.35 -7.06 12.96
N GLY A 67 -5.06 -6.86 14.05
CA GLY A 67 -6.09 -7.77 14.55
C GLY A 67 -7.45 -7.41 13.96
N VAL A 68 -8.28 -8.41 13.67
CA VAL A 68 -9.64 -8.18 13.17
C VAL A 68 -10.61 -9.16 13.83
N LYS A 69 -11.75 -8.63 14.27
CA LYS A 69 -12.91 -9.44 14.60
C LYS A 69 -13.86 -9.44 13.40
N PHE A 70 -14.30 -10.63 13.02
CA PHE A 70 -15.28 -10.80 11.95
C PHE A 70 -16.71 -10.88 12.50
N ASN A 71 -17.66 -10.35 11.72
CA ASN A 71 -19.09 -10.45 12.01
C ASN A 71 -19.57 -11.90 12.02
N THR A 72 -20.70 -12.16 12.70
CA THR A 72 -21.29 -13.51 12.75
C THR A 72 -21.73 -13.97 11.37
N GLY A 73 -21.45 -15.23 11.03
CA GLY A 73 -21.76 -15.81 9.73
C GLY A 73 -20.66 -15.71 8.67
N PHE A 74 -19.53 -15.04 9.00
CA PHE A 74 -18.36 -14.96 8.13
C PHE A 74 -17.25 -15.91 8.63
N ASP A 75 -16.64 -16.68 7.72
CA ASP A 75 -15.57 -17.64 8.03
C ASP A 75 -14.23 -16.92 8.25
N GLU A 76 -13.65 -17.04 9.44
CA GLU A 76 -12.44 -16.31 9.82
C GLU A 76 -11.24 -16.63 8.91
N ASN A 77 -11.10 -17.88 8.46
CA ASN A 77 -9.97 -18.30 7.61
C ASN A 77 -10.06 -17.71 6.20
N PHE A 78 -11.26 -17.70 5.62
CA PHE A 78 -11.52 -17.10 4.32
C PHE A 78 -11.34 -15.59 4.39
N TYR A 79 -11.98 -14.92 5.36
CA TYR A 79 -11.98 -13.47 5.43
C TYR A 79 -10.65 -12.87 5.90
N THR A 80 -9.80 -13.64 6.58
CA THR A 80 -8.39 -13.25 6.82
C THR A 80 -7.62 -13.09 5.51
N LYS A 81 -7.88 -13.93 4.50
CA LYS A 81 -7.27 -13.78 3.17
C LYS A 81 -7.94 -12.67 2.39
N GLN A 82 -9.26 -12.54 2.49
CA GLN A 82 -10.01 -11.49 1.81
C GLN A 82 -9.54 -10.10 2.23
N ILE A 83 -9.42 -9.85 3.54
CA ILE A 83 -8.97 -8.55 4.05
C ILE A 83 -7.51 -8.25 3.67
N GLU A 84 -6.65 -9.26 3.57
CA GLU A 84 -5.29 -9.08 3.04
C GLU A 84 -5.33 -8.57 1.59
N GLU A 85 -6.18 -9.16 0.75
CA GLU A 85 -6.35 -8.72 -0.64
C GLU A 85 -6.99 -7.32 -0.73
N ASP A 86 -7.93 -7.00 0.15
CA ASP A 86 -8.54 -5.67 0.19
C ASP A 86 -7.54 -4.59 0.64
N ILE A 87 -6.60 -4.92 1.54
CA ILE A 87 -5.47 -4.03 1.87
C ILE A 87 -4.55 -3.83 0.67
N LYS A 88 -4.19 -4.90 -0.04
CA LYS A 88 -3.36 -4.81 -1.25
C LYS A 88 -4.02 -3.95 -2.32
N LYS A 89 -5.33 -4.14 -2.53
CA LYS A 89 -6.11 -3.37 -3.49
C LYS A 89 -6.24 -1.90 -3.09
N TYR A 90 -6.36 -1.61 -1.79
CA TYR A 90 -6.38 -0.24 -1.28
C TYR A 90 -5.04 0.47 -1.49
N LEU A 91 -3.92 -0.21 -1.20
CA LEU A 91 -2.58 0.35 -1.32
C LEU A 91 -2.09 0.43 -2.77
N SER A 92 -2.51 -0.49 -3.64
CA SER A 92 -2.07 -0.58 -5.03
C SER A 92 -3.23 -0.83 -5.99
N PRO A 93 -4.16 0.14 -6.14
CA PRO A 93 -5.39 -0.04 -6.91
C PRO A 93 -5.15 -0.28 -8.41
N TRP A 94 -4.01 0.17 -8.94
CA TRP A 94 -3.62 -0.07 -10.33
C TRP A 94 -3.39 -1.55 -10.64
N ALA A 95 -2.96 -2.35 -9.66
CA ALA A 95 -2.70 -3.78 -9.85
C ALA A 95 -3.99 -4.61 -10.06
N TYR A 96 -5.16 -4.05 -9.76
CA TYR A 96 -6.44 -4.76 -9.75
C TYR A 96 -7.52 -4.14 -10.65
N SER A 97 -7.35 -2.89 -11.07
CA SER A 97 -8.38 -2.15 -11.83
C SER A 97 -7.79 -1.57 -13.12
N GLU A 98 -8.47 -1.81 -14.22
CA GLU A 98 -8.08 -1.33 -15.55
C GLU A 98 -8.17 0.20 -15.69
N THR A 99 -8.87 0.89 -14.79
CA THR A 99 -9.09 2.35 -14.85
C THR A 99 -8.23 3.12 -13.85
N SER A 100 -7.55 2.42 -12.94
CA SER A 100 -6.78 3.07 -11.88
C SER A 100 -5.44 3.58 -12.41
N ILE A 101 -5.22 4.88 -12.27
CA ILE A 101 -3.97 5.56 -12.66
C ILE A 101 -3.04 5.58 -11.45
N LEU A 102 -1.75 5.31 -11.70
CA LEU A 102 -0.71 5.44 -10.70
C LEU A 102 -0.42 6.92 -10.44
N ASN A 103 -0.41 7.33 -9.17
CA ASN A 103 -0.21 8.72 -8.76
C ASN A 103 1.06 8.87 -7.90
N PHE A 104 1.86 9.89 -8.20
CA PHE A 104 3.03 10.28 -7.40
C PHE A 104 2.64 11.15 -6.21
N GLY A 105 3.45 11.14 -5.15
CA GLY A 105 3.33 12.08 -4.03
C GLY A 105 2.10 11.87 -3.14
N VAL A 106 1.34 10.78 -3.32
CA VAL A 106 0.18 10.48 -2.48
C VAL A 106 0.66 9.99 -1.11
N ALA A 107 0.31 10.73 -0.07
CA ALA A 107 0.53 10.31 1.31
C ALA A 107 -0.48 9.23 1.72
N PHE A 108 0.01 8.18 2.35
CA PHE A 108 -0.81 7.17 2.99
C PHE A 108 -1.09 7.57 4.44
N HIS A 109 -2.37 7.49 4.81
CA HIS A 109 -2.85 7.79 6.15
C HIS A 109 -3.47 6.55 6.78
N LYS A 110 -2.91 6.09 7.90
CA LYS A 110 -3.41 4.92 8.65
C LYS A 110 -4.92 5.02 8.95
N ASN A 111 -5.40 6.20 9.36
CA ASN A 111 -6.82 6.39 9.71
C ASN A 111 -7.75 6.18 8.51
N LYS A 112 -7.33 6.56 7.30
CA LYS A 112 -8.13 6.32 6.09
C LYS A 112 -8.24 4.83 5.76
N LEU A 113 -7.16 4.08 5.96
CA LEU A 113 -7.19 2.62 5.84
C LEU A 113 -8.11 1.98 6.88
N ILE A 114 -8.00 2.40 8.15
CA ILE A 114 -8.87 1.92 9.23
C ILE A 114 -10.34 2.14 8.87
N SER A 115 -10.72 3.36 8.51
CA SER A 115 -12.10 3.67 8.12
C SER A 115 -12.55 2.89 6.89
N TYR A 116 -11.66 2.63 5.92
CA TYR A 116 -11.99 1.79 4.77
C TYR A 116 -12.29 0.34 5.17
N LEU A 117 -11.49 -0.23 6.07
CA LEU A 117 -11.63 -1.61 6.54
C LEU A 117 -12.83 -1.80 7.48
N GLU A 118 -13.10 -0.84 8.36
CA GLU A 118 -14.28 -0.87 9.26
C GLU A 118 -15.61 -0.81 8.50
N ASN A 119 -15.63 -0.21 7.30
CA ASN A 119 -16.82 -0.17 6.45
C ASN A 119 -17.07 -1.48 5.68
N GLN A 120 -16.21 -2.49 5.80
CA GLN A 120 -16.40 -3.78 5.14
C GLN A 120 -17.46 -4.62 5.87
N PRO A 121 -18.38 -5.28 5.15
CA PRO A 121 -19.52 -5.96 5.77
C PRO A 121 -19.14 -7.14 6.67
N TYR A 122 -17.94 -7.70 6.46
CA TYR A 122 -17.44 -8.84 7.23
C TYR A 122 -16.65 -8.43 8.48
N VAL A 123 -16.33 -7.14 8.67
CA VAL A 123 -15.57 -6.62 9.82
C VAL A 123 -16.53 -6.16 10.93
N ASP A 124 -16.28 -6.60 12.16
CA ASP A 124 -16.94 -6.11 13.38
C ASP A 124 -16.09 -4.97 13.99
N PHE A 125 -14.83 -5.26 14.33
CA PHE A 125 -13.87 -4.26 14.78
C PHE A 125 -12.44 -4.63 14.40
N LEU A 126 -11.57 -3.62 14.39
CA LEU A 126 -10.12 -3.76 14.20
C LEU A 126 -9.39 -3.56 15.53
N ASP A 127 -8.30 -4.28 15.71
CA ASP A 127 -7.46 -4.25 16.90
C ASP A 127 -5.98 -4.09 16.49
N ASP A 128 -5.17 -3.44 17.33
CA ASP A 128 -3.72 -3.29 17.17
C ASP A 128 -3.23 -3.05 15.73
N VAL A 129 -3.86 -2.11 15.01
CA VAL A 129 -3.43 -1.76 13.64
C VAL A 129 -2.06 -1.08 13.70
N SER A 130 -1.06 -1.65 13.05
CA SER A 130 0.30 -1.11 12.89
C SER A 130 0.66 -1.03 11.42
N VAL A 131 1.38 0.03 11.04
CA VAL A 131 1.81 0.26 9.67
C VAL A 131 3.30 0.47 9.66
N LYS A 132 4.01 -0.30 8.83
CA LYS A 132 5.45 -0.17 8.65
C LYS A 132 5.78 0.25 7.23
N HIS A 133 6.78 1.09 7.13
CA HIS A 133 7.27 1.65 5.89
C HIS A 133 8.69 1.18 5.60
N ARG A 134 8.93 0.79 4.35
CA ARG A 134 10.24 0.41 3.85
C ARG A 134 10.55 1.17 2.56
N THR A 135 11.65 1.90 2.55
CA THR A 135 12.03 2.79 1.44
C THR A 135 12.81 2.08 0.33
N SER A 136 13.44 0.95 0.64
CA SER A 136 14.19 0.13 -0.30
C SER A 136 14.28 -1.32 0.17
N GLU A 137 14.60 -2.24 -0.75
CA GLU A 137 14.81 -3.66 -0.45
C GLU A 137 15.92 -3.93 0.59
N THR A 138 16.81 -2.99 0.87
CA THR A 138 17.85 -3.15 1.90
C THR A 138 17.50 -2.45 3.21
N SER A 139 16.52 -1.56 3.20
CA SER A 139 16.07 -0.84 4.39
C SER A 139 15.21 -1.72 5.30
N ALA A 140 15.28 -1.45 6.61
CA ALA A 140 14.40 -2.06 7.60
C ALA A 140 12.99 -1.45 7.53
N TYR A 141 12.00 -2.24 7.93
CA TYR A 141 10.64 -1.76 8.13
C TYR A 141 10.56 -0.89 9.38
N ILE A 142 10.09 0.35 9.21
CA ILE A 142 9.96 1.34 10.29
C ILE A 142 8.48 1.64 10.50
N GLU A 143 8.00 1.50 11.73
CA GLU A 143 6.62 1.83 12.07
C GLU A 143 6.35 3.33 11.93
N LYS A 144 5.25 3.68 11.24
CA LYS A 144 4.82 5.06 10.99
C LYS A 144 3.31 5.17 11.02
N THR A 145 2.79 6.27 11.58
CA THR A 145 1.35 6.57 11.54
C THR A 145 0.90 7.08 10.16
N ASN A 146 1.69 7.96 9.56
CA ASN A 146 1.48 8.46 8.20
C ASN A 146 2.72 8.16 7.39
N VAL A 147 2.53 7.61 6.19
CA VAL A 147 3.61 7.29 5.27
C VAL A 147 3.58 8.29 4.14
N ILE A 148 4.69 8.99 3.97
CA ILE A 148 4.90 9.97 2.89
C ILE A 148 6.04 9.42 2.05
N PRO A 149 5.92 9.42 0.70
CA PRO A 149 7.02 9.02 -0.18
C PRO A 149 8.30 9.78 0.17
N SER A 150 9.44 9.10 0.17
CA SER A 150 10.72 9.76 0.52
C SER A 150 11.21 10.75 -0.53
N SER A 151 10.72 10.64 -1.77
CA SER A 151 11.08 11.52 -2.87
C SER A 151 9.92 11.73 -3.87
N PRO A 152 9.99 12.76 -4.73
CA PRO A 152 8.98 13.00 -5.77
C PRO A 152 8.86 11.88 -6.80
N LYS A 153 9.93 11.08 -7.00
CA LYS A 153 9.95 9.92 -7.90
C LYS A 153 9.52 8.62 -7.21
N ALA A 154 9.20 8.68 -5.92
CA ALA A 154 8.78 7.53 -5.14
C ALA A 154 7.27 7.33 -5.14
N ILE A 155 6.85 6.07 -5.14
CA ILE A 155 5.45 5.64 -5.12
C ILE A 155 5.28 4.65 -3.97
N LEU A 156 4.29 4.89 -3.13
CA LEU A 156 3.93 3.93 -2.08
C LEU A 156 3.20 2.75 -2.70
N VAL A 157 3.63 1.53 -2.36
CA VAL A 157 3.04 0.29 -2.86
C VAL A 157 2.74 -0.66 -1.71
N SER A 158 1.86 -1.62 -1.99
CA SER A 158 1.59 -2.70 -1.04
C SER A 158 2.81 -3.59 -0.86
N ALA A 159 3.09 -4.00 0.38
CA ALA A 159 3.95 -5.14 0.63
C ALA A 159 3.31 -6.42 0.06
N LYS A 160 4.14 -7.43 -0.27
CA LYS A 160 3.66 -8.71 -0.83
C LYS A 160 2.79 -9.50 0.14
N LYS A 161 3.02 -9.29 1.44
CA LYS A 161 2.33 -9.97 2.53
C LYS A 161 1.95 -8.97 3.61
N HIS A 162 0.76 -9.13 4.17
CA HIS A 162 0.32 -8.43 5.37
C HIS A 162 0.11 -9.44 6.50
N PHE A 163 0.10 -8.95 7.74
CA PHE A 163 -0.06 -9.81 8.91
C PHE A 163 -1.40 -9.54 9.58
N ILE A 164 -2.34 -10.45 9.38
CA ILE A 164 -3.70 -10.35 9.91
C ILE A 164 -3.93 -11.48 10.91
N THR A 165 -4.45 -11.12 12.09
CA THR A 165 -4.81 -12.08 13.14
C THR A 165 -6.29 -11.96 13.46
N ALA A 166 -7.03 -13.08 13.41
CA ALA A 166 -8.40 -13.11 13.88
C ALA A 166 -8.42 -13.02 15.42
N VAL A 167 -9.07 -11.99 15.96
CA VAL A 167 -9.19 -11.79 17.41
C VAL A 167 -10.58 -12.18 17.89
N GLN A 168 -10.65 -12.67 19.13
CA GLN A 168 -11.92 -12.92 19.82
C GLN A 168 -12.17 -11.84 20.86
N SER A 169 -13.43 -11.47 21.02
CA SER A 169 -13.87 -10.48 22.00
C SER A 169 -13.51 -10.97 23.41
N LYS A 170 -12.53 -10.32 24.07
CA LYS A 170 -12.12 -10.64 25.46
C LYS A 170 -13.07 -10.08 26.53
N CYS A 171 -14.31 -9.76 26.17
CA CYS A 171 -15.30 -9.32 27.13
C CYS A 171 -15.84 -10.55 27.87
N SER A 172 -15.29 -10.85 29.05
CA SER A 172 -16.01 -11.69 29.99
C SER A 172 -17.27 -10.93 30.40
N GLY A 173 -18.43 -11.45 30.02
CA GLY A 173 -19.69 -10.96 30.56
C GLY A 173 -19.65 -11.16 32.06
N GLN A 174 -19.54 -10.09 32.84
CA GLN A 174 -19.93 -10.16 34.24
C GLN A 174 -21.41 -10.51 34.24
N THR A 175 -21.74 -11.76 34.57
CA THR A 175 -23.11 -12.14 34.84
C THR A 175 -23.64 -11.20 35.92
N PRO A 176 -24.78 -10.51 35.70
CA PRO A 176 -25.34 -9.67 36.74
C PRO A 176 -25.58 -10.56 37.96
N LYS A 177 -24.85 -10.31 39.05
CA LYS A 177 -25.08 -10.98 40.32
C LYS A 177 -26.54 -10.78 40.66
N LYS A 178 -27.33 -11.86 40.62
CA LYS A 178 -28.70 -11.86 41.14
C LYS A 178 -28.62 -11.27 42.56
N PRO A 179 -29.37 -10.19 42.87
CA PRO A 179 -29.40 -9.70 44.23
C PRO A 179 -29.91 -10.83 45.13
N THR A 180 -29.07 -11.23 46.08
CA THR A 180 -29.42 -12.21 47.10
C THR A 180 -30.51 -11.59 47.96
N VAL A 181 -31.75 -12.06 47.78
CA VAL A 181 -32.86 -11.68 48.66
C VAL A 181 -32.55 -12.24 50.04
N CYS A 182 -32.27 -11.36 51.00
CA CYS A 182 -32.20 -11.73 52.41
C CYS A 182 -33.64 -11.83 52.94
N LEU A 183 -34.09 -13.06 53.21
CA LEU A 183 -35.14 -13.38 54.19
C LEU A 183 -34.41 -13.82 55.47
N PRO A 184 -34.80 -13.38 56.67
CA PRO A 184 -36.17 -13.48 57.20
C PRO A 184 -36.81 -12.17 57.68
#